data_AF-A0A538FCT6-F1
#
_entry.id   AF-A0A538FCT6-F1
#
_cell.length_a   1.000
_cell.length_b   1.000
_cell.length_c   1.000
_cell.angle_alpha   90.00
_cell.angle_beta   90.00
_cell.angle_gamma   90.00
#
_symmetry.space_group_name_H-M   'P 1'
#
loop_
_entity.id
_entity.type
_entity.pdbx_description
1 polymer ?
#
loop_
_entity_poly.entity_id
_entity_poly.type
_entity_poly.pdbx_seq_one_letter_code
_entity_poly.pdbx_strand_id
1 'polypeptide(L)'
;MSEDHDHVIDTGKGTFSIDDLGPLMPGMAEIMPLVGARIWKCYYAGQARNRPLAAFQLKEAVNLMEKGAFLRPKYAENMDKFINEELAVVRKAIDSEDWDTFEAAFQAMVEAANAYHDVYDKPYLRWKIPEMPPPDLDMTPRG
;
A
#
# COMPACT_ATOMS: atom_id res chain seq x y z
N MET A 1 -0.63 -41.00 -9.30
CA MET A 1 -1.76 -40.44 -10.06
C MET A 1 -2.28 -39.30 -9.21
N SER A 2 -1.94 -38.06 -9.54
CA SER A 2 -2.63 -36.90 -8.96
C SER A 2 -4.05 -36.93 -9.53
N GLU A 3 -5.06 -36.98 -8.68
CA GLU A 3 -6.43 -36.75 -9.12
C GLU A 3 -6.46 -35.32 -9.68
N ASP A 4 -6.83 -35.23 -10.96
CA ASP A 4 -6.97 -33.98 -11.68
C ASP A 4 -8.26 -33.32 -11.14
N HIS A 5 -8.11 -32.53 -10.08
CA HIS A 5 -9.22 -31.83 -9.47
C HIS A 5 -9.52 -30.57 -10.27
N ASP A 6 -10.09 -30.76 -11.46
CA ASP A 6 -10.56 -29.69 -12.33
C ASP A 6 -11.83 -29.08 -11.71
N HIS A 7 -11.63 -28.20 -10.73
CA HIS A 7 -12.69 -27.55 -9.98
C HIS A 7 -13.29 -26.42 -10.82
N VAL A 8 -14.43 -26.69 -11.44
CA VAL A 8 -15.24 -25.68 -12.12
C VAL A 8 -16.01 -24.86 -11.10
N ILE A 9 -15.82 -23.55 -11.12
CA ILE A 9 -16.55 -22.57 -10.32
C ILE A 9 -17.67 -21.99 -11.18
N ASP A 10 -18.92 -22.10 -10.74
CA ASP A 10 -20.09 -21.51 -11.40
C ASP A 10 -20.62 -20.30 -10.60
N THR A 11 -20.75 -19.16 -11.27
CA THR A 11 -21.24 -17.91 -10.68
C THR A 11 -22.71 -17.63 -10.99
N GLY A 12 -23.39 -18.53 -11.71
CA GLY A 12 -24.73 -18.34 -12.26
C GLY A 12 -24.79 -17.46 -13.52
N LYS A 13 -23.66 -16.84 -13.90
CA LYS A 13 -23.51 -16.02 -15.13
C LYS A 13 -22.42 -16.54 -16.07
N GLY A 14 -21.68 -17.55 -15.65
CA GLY A 14 -20.57 -18.15 -16.35
C GLY A 14 -19.75 -19.08 -15.43
N THR A 15 -18.93 -19.92 -16.05
CA THR A 15 -18.06 -20.88 -15.38
C THR A 15 -16.59 -20.59 -15.67
N PHE A 16 -15.70 -20.91 -14.72
CA PHE A 16 -14.25 -20.80 -14.88
C PHE A 16 -13.53 -21.81 -13.95
N SER A 17 -12.27 -22.13 -14.22
CA SER A 17 -11.44 -23.03 -13.40
C SER A 17 -10.65 -22.27 -12.33
N ILE A 18 -10.03 -22.98 -11.38
CA ILE A 18 -9.10 -22.35 -10.43
C ILE A 18 -7.92 -21.69 -11.17
N ASP A 19 -7.45 -22.27 -12.27
CA ASP A 19 -6.33 -21.71 -13.04
C ASP A 19 -6.70 -20.36 -13.69
N ASP A 20 -7.97 -20.20 -14.08
CA ASP A 20 -8.49 -18.93 -14.61
C ASP A 20 -8.44 -17.80 -13.58
N LEU A 21 -8.31 -18.09 -12.28
CA LEU A 21 -8.15 -17.07 -11.24
C LEU A 21 -6.78 -16.38 -11.30
N GLY A 22 -5.73 -17.06 -11.78
CA GLY A 22 -4.37 -16.51 -11.82
C GLY A 22 -4.27 -15.17 -12.55
N PRO A 23 -4.75 -15.09 -13.81
CA PRO A 23 -4.82 -13.85 -14.57
C PRO A 23 -5.77 -12.79 -14.00
N LEU A 24 -6.79 -13.18 -13.23
CA LEU A 24 -7.77 -12.27 -12.60
C LEU A 24 -7.24 -11.62 -11.31
N MET A 25 -6.15 -12.15 -10.73
CA MET A 25 -5.56 -11.57 -9.53
C MET A 25 -4.94 -10.20 -9.83
N PRO A 26 -5.22 -9.20 -8.98
CA PRO A 26 -4.86 -7.81 -9.26
C PRO A 26 -3.35 -7.64 -9.44
N GLY A 27 -2.98 -6.88 -10.46
CA GLY A 27 -1.59 -6.49 -10.69
C GLY A 27 -1.16 -5.30 -9.83
N MET A 28 0.13 -4.96 -9.89
CA MET A 28 0.65 -3.76 -9.21
C MET A 28 -0.01 -2.47 -9.70
N ALA A 29 -0.45 -2.42 -10.96
CA ALA A 29 -1.15 -1.25 -11.52
C ALA A 29 -2.51 -1.00 -10.85
N GLU A 30 -3.16 -2.04 -10.30
CA GLU A 30 -4.40 -1.91 -9.54
C GLU A 30 -4.14 -1.69 -8.05
N ILE A 31 -3.11 -2.33 -7.51
CA ILE A 31 -2.76 -2.24 -6.07
C ILE A 31 -2.15 -0.88 -5.73
N MET A 32 -1.23 -0.35 -6.53
CA MET A 32 -0.47 0.87 -6.20
C MET A 32 -1.34 2.13 -6.08
N PRO A 33 -2.40 2.35 -6.88
CA PRO A 33 -3.37 3.43 -6.63
C PRO A 33 -4.07 3.32 -5.26
N LEU A 34 -4.39 2.10 -4.83
CA LEU A 34 -4.99 1.86 -3.50
C LEU A 34 -4.00 2.19 -2.39
N VAL A 35 -2.74 1.78 -2.56
CA VAL A 35 -1.64 2.15 -1.65
C VAL A 35 -1.50 3.67 -1.58
N GLY A 36 -1.44 4.36 -2.72
CA GLY A 36 -1.35 5.83 -2.77
C GLY A 36 -2.49 6.53 -2.04
N ALA A 37 -3.72 6.03 -2.15
CA ALA A 37 -4.87 6.56 -1.42
C ALA A 37 -4.76 6.36 0.10
N ARG A 38 -4.22 5.22 0.55
CA ARG A 38 -3.97 4.95 1.97
C ARG A 38 -2.85 5.84 2.53
N ILE A 39 -1.75 5.97 1.79
CA ILE A 39 -0.62 6.83 2.16
C ILE A 39 -1.05 8.31 2.23
N TRP A 40 -1.85 8.79 1.28
CA TRP A 40 -2.43 10.13 1.34
C TRP A 40 -3.23 10.39 2.63
N LYS A 41 -4.11 9.45 3.00
CA LYS A 41 -4.89 9.51 4.25
C LYS A 41 -4.00 9.44 5.49
N CYS A 42 -2.95 8.60 5.47
CA CYS A 42 -1.99 8.49 6.55
C CYS A 42 -1.27 9.81 6.82
N TYR A 43 -0.79 10.48 5.76
CA TYR A 43 -0.12 11.77 5.86
C TYR A 43 -1.00 12.81 6.57
N TYR A 44 -2.23 13.01 6.07
CA TYR A 44 -3.11 14.03 6.64
C TYR A 44 -3.66 13.68 8.01
N ALA A 45 -3.81 12.39 8.33
CA ALA A 45 -4.11 11.96 9.69
C ALA A 45 -2.96 12.29 10.64
N GLY A 46 -1.70 12.12 10.22
CA GLY A 46 -0.53 12.54 11.00
C GLY A 46 -0.45 14.06 11.17
N GLN A 47 -0.71 14.83 10.11
CA GLN A 47 -0.81 16.30 10.17
C GLN A 47 -1.89 16.76 11.16
N ALA A 48 -3.03 16.06 11.21
CA ALA A 48 -4.10 16.30 12.17
C ALA A 48 -3.83 15.70 13.57
N ARG A 49 -2.67 15.05 13.78
CA ARG A 49 -2.27 14.33 15.00
C ARG A 49 -3.29 13.26 15.43
N ASN A 50 -3.97 12.67 14.47
CA ASN A 50 -4.90 11.57 14.67
C ASN A 50 -4.16 10.24 14.58
N ARG A 51 -3.46 9.88 15.67
CA ARG A 51 -2.64 8.67 15.78
C ARG A 51 -3.40 7.39 15.36
N PRO A 52 -4.62 7.10 15.86
CA PRO A 52 -5.33 5.87 15.47
C PRO A 52 -5.59 5.79 13.97
N LEU A 53 -5.99 6.90 13.35
CA LEU A 53 -6.25 6.93 11.91
C LEU A 53 -4.95 6.83 11.10
N ALA A 54 -3.89 7.54 11.49
CA ALA A 54 -2.60 7.48 10.82
C ALA A 54 -2.03 6.05 10.84
N ALA A 55 -2.06 5.40 12.02
CA ALA A 55 -1.61 4.02 12.19
C ALA A 55 -2.45 3.03 11.36
N PHE A 56 -3.78 3.20 11.36
CA PHE A 56 -4.68 2.36 10.57
C PHE A 56 -4.40 2.48 9.07
N GLN A 57 -4.28 3.69 8.54
CA GLN A 57 -4.03 3.89 7.10
C GLN A 57 -2.66 3.37 6.68
N LEU A 58 -1.62 3.54 7.51
CA LEU A 58 -0.30 2.98 7.24
C LEU A 58 -0.34 1.45 7.23
N LYS A 59 -1.02 0.83 8.19
CA LYS A 59 -1.20 -0.63 8.25
C LYS A 59 -1.90 -1.16 7.00
N GLU A 60 -2.98 -0.52 6.57
CA GLU A 60 -3.73 -0.94 5.38
C GLU A 60 -2.91 -0.74 4.09
N ALA A 61 -2.04 0.27 4.02
CA ALA A 61 -1.08 0.40 2.93
C ALA A 61 -0.07 -0.76 2.90
N VAL A 62 0.48 -1.14 4.05
CA VAL A 62 1.40 -2.29 4.19
C VAL A 62 0.72 -3.60 3.77
N ASN A 63 -0.51 -3.85 4.22
CA ASN A 63 -1.26 -5.06 3.84
C ASN A 63 -1.43 -5.17 2.31
N LEU A 64 -1.67 -4.04 1.62
CA LEU A 64 -1.76 -4.00 0.16
C LEU A 64 -0.40 -4.26 -0.52
N MET A 65 0.68 -3.70 0.04
CA MET A 65 2.04 -3.94 -0.43
C MET A 65 2.45 -5.42 -0.30
N GLU A 66 2.21 -6.02 0.86
CA GLU A 66 2.45 -7.46 1.12
C GLU A 66 1.64 -8.34 0.18
N LYS A 67 0.36 -8.02 -0.05
CA LYS A 67 -0.46 -8.70 -1.05
C LYS A 67 0.13 -8.60 -2.45
N GLY A 68 0.62 -7.42 -2.84
CA GLY A 68 1.29 -7.20 -4.13
C GLY A 68 2.57 -8.02 -4.27
N ALA A 69 3.41 -8.03 -3.22
CA ALA A 69 4.63 -8.83 -3.16
C ALA A 69 4.35 -10.33 -3.26
N PHE A 70 3.32 -10.81 -2.56
CA PHE A 70 2.89 -12.21 -2.62
C PHE A 70 2.41 -12.60 -4.03
N LEU A 71 1.54 -11.78 -4.64
CA LEU A 71 0.99 -12.06 -5.97
C LEU A 71 2.02 -11.89 -7.10
N ARG A 72 3.09 -11.13 -6.86
CA ARG A 72 4.13 -10.82 -7.85
C ARG A 72 5.50 -10.89 -7.15
N PRO A 73 6.07 -12.10 -6.95
CA PRO A 73 7.29 -12.31 -6.17
C PRO A 73 8.52 -11.50 -6.62
N LYS A 74 8.56 -11.06 -7.89
CA LYS A 74 9.61 -10.17 -8.39
C LYS A 74 9.74 -8.85 -7.63
N TYR A 75 8.71 -8.43 -6.87
CA TYR A 75 8.75 -7.23 -6.04
C TYR A 75 9.07 -7.53 -4.57
N ALA A 76 9.09 -8.80 -4.14
CA ALA A 76 9.03 -9.17 -2.73
C ALA A 76 10.21 -8.64 -1.91
N GLU A 77 11.44 -8.80 -2.40
CA GLU A 77 12.65 -8.35 -1.68
C GLU A 77 12.65 -6.83 -1.46
N ASN A 78 12.46 -6.05 -2.53
CA ASN A 78 12.42 -4.59 -2.45
C ASN A 78 11.23 -4.08 -1.65
N MET A 79 10.08 -4.78 -1.72
CA MET A 79 8.90 -4.42 -0.93
C MET A 79 9.12 -4.68 0.57
N ASP A 80 9.71 -5.82 0.91
CA ASP A 80 10.07 -6.16 2.30
C ASP A 80 11.04 -5.13 2.87
N LYS A 81 12.08 -4.78 2.10
CA LYS A 81 13.01 -3.73 2.44
C LYS A 81 12.29 -2.40 2.70
N PHE A 82 11.44 -1.96 1.77
CA PHE A 82 10.69 -0.71 1.90
C PHE A 82 9.79 -0.67 3.15
N ILE A 83 9.18 -1.80 3.50
CA ILE A 83 8.31 -1.94 4.67
C ILE A 83 9.10 -1.91 5.98
N ASN A 84 10.25 -2.58 6.01
CA ASN A 84 11.06 -2.80 7.20
C ASN A 84 12.06 -1.67 7.47
N GLU A 85 12.38 -0.86 6.47
CA GLU A 85 13.26 0.31 6.59
C GLU A 85 12.42 1.59 6.59
N GLU A 86 12.02 2.11 5.44
CA GLU A 86 11.43 3.44 5.30
C GLU A 86 10.07 3.57 6.02
N LEU A 87 9.15 2.62 5.81
CA LEU A 87 7.85 2.64 6.50
C LEU A 87 7.97 2.32 7.98
N ALA A 88 9.03 1.64 8.43
CA ALA A 88 9.25 1.39 9.85
C ALA A 88 9.59 2.67 10.61
N VAL A 89 10.31 3.62 9.98
CA VAL A 89 10.57 4.93 10.58
C VAL A 89 9.28 5.74 10.71
N VAL A 90 8.45 5.78 9.65
CA VAL A 90 7.13 6.44 9.69
C VAL A 90 6.24 5.84 10.79
N ARG A 91 6.17 4.51 10.85
CA ARG A 91 5.40 3.78 11.86
C ARG A 91 5.86 4.11 13.27
N LYS A 92 7.17 4.11 13.52
CA LYS A 92 7.73 4.48 14.83
C LYS A 92 7.38 5.91 15.22
N ALA A 93 7.43 6.85 14.27
CA ALA A 93 7.06 8.24 14.52
C ALA A 93 5.57 8.39 14.88
N ILE A 94 4.67 7.71 14.16
CA ILE A 94 3.24 7.66 14.50
C ILE A 94 3.03 7.03 15.88
N ASP A 95 3.68 5.90 16.16
CA ASP A 95 3.47 5.14 17.40
C ASP A 95 3.88 5.94 18.64
N SER A 96 4.95 6.73 18.52
CA SER A 96 5.48 7.62 19.56
C SER A 96 4.89 9.03 19.55
N GLU A 97 3.99 9.33 18.60
CA GLU A 97 3.43 10.67 18.36
C GLU A 97 4.50 11.76 18.15
N ASP A 98 5.66 11.36 17.59
CA ASP A 98 6.73 12.26 17.19
C ASP A 98 6.42 12.84 15.81
N TRP A 99 5.59 13.89 15.80
CA TRP A 99 5.08 14.48 14.56
C TRP A 99 6.14 15.26 13.77
N ASP A 100 7.21 15.71 14.41
CA ASP A 100 8.34 16.36 13.74
C ASP A 100 9.16 15.31 12.96
N THR A 101 9.48 14.18 13.61
CA THR A 101 10.12 13.05 12.92
C THR A 101 9.19 12.44 11.87
N PHE A 102 7.88 12.40 12.11
CA PHE A 102 6.89 11.89 11.16
C PHE A 102 6.98 12.62 9.82
N GLU A 103 6.99 13.95 9.82
CA GLU A 103 7.04 14.74 8.58
C GLU A 103 8.29 14.41 7.77
N ALA A 104 9.47 14.45 8.40
CA ALA A 104 10.73 14.14 7.74
C ALA A 104 10.77 12.69 7.21
N ALA A 105 10.30 11.73 8.02
CA ALA A 105 10.22 10.33 7.62
C ALA A 105 9.25 10.11 6.46
N PHE A 106 8.14 10.84 6.42
CA PHE A 106 7.15 10.73 5.34
C PHE A 106 7.72 11.22 4.01
N GLN A 107 8.42 12.35 4.00
CA GLN A 107 9.06 12.87 2.78
C GLN A 107 10.14 11.89 2.29
N ALA A 108 10.99 11.37 3.17
CA ALA A 108 12.00 10.38 2.82
C ALA A 108 11.39 9.08 2.24
N MET A 109 10.27 8.63 2.80
CA MET A 109 9.52 7.47 2.30
C MET A 109 8.94 7.71 0.90
N VAL A 110 8.44 8.91 0.61
CA VAL A 110 7.95 9.30 -0.72
C VAL A 110 9.09 9.33 -1.74
N GLU A 111 10.25 9.88 -1.37
CA GLU A 111 11.44 9.87 -2.22
C GLU A 111 11.89 8.43 -2.54
N ALA A 112 11.97 7.57 -1.53
CA ALA A 112 12.33 6.16 -1.70
C ALA A 112 11.32 5.39 -2.56
N ALA A 113 10.02 5.59 -2.36
CA ALA A 113 8.98 4.98 -3.20
C ALA A 113 9.15 5.39 -4.68
N ASN A 114 9.44 6.67 -4.92
CA ASN A 114 9.69 7.18 -6.27
C ASN A 114 11.01 6.64 -6.86
N ALA A 115 12.03 6.35 -6.06
CA ALA A 115 13.25 5.68 -6.53
C ALA A 115 12.98 4.22 -6.93
N TYR A 116 12.12 3.51 -6.22
CA TYR A 116 11.71 2.16 -6.65
C TYR A 116 10.94 2.19 -7.97
N HIS A 117 10.15 3.22 -8.26
CA HIS A 117 9.54 3.35 -9.58
C HIS A 117 10.58 3.46 -10.71
N ASP A 118 11.75 4.06 -10.45
CA ASP A 118 12.85 4.08 -11.41
C ASP A 118 13.45 2.69 -11.62
N VAL A 119 13.69 1.94 -10.54
CA VAL A 119 14.22 0.56 -10.56
C VAL A 119 13.34 -0.37 -11.39
N TYR A 120 12.03 -0.14 -11.43
CA TYR A 120 11.07 -0.96 -12.16
C TYR A 120 10.67 -0.39 -13.52
N ASP A 121 11.52 0.43 -14.13
CA ASP A 121 11.33 1.03 -15.47
C ASP A 121 10.03 1.84 -15.58
N LYS A 122 9.64 2.50 -14.49
CA LYS A 122 8.45 3.37 -14.42
C LYS A 122 8.79 4.78 -13.91
N PRO A 123 9.82 5.46 -14.46
CA PRO A 123 10.25 6.78 -13.98
C PRO A 123 9.19 7.87 -14.15
N TYR A 124 8.19 7.63 -15.00
CA TYR A 124 7.03 8.50 -15.20
C TYR A 124 6.00 8.41 -14.07
N LEU A 125 6.11 7.42 -13.17
CA LEU A 125 5.32 7.34 -11.94
C LEU A 125 6.04 8.11 -10.84
N ARG A 126 5.75 9.41 -10.75
CA ARG A 126 6.19 10.26 -9.63
C ARG A 126 4.99 10.59 -8.76
N TRP A 127 4.86 9.87 -7.67
CA TRP A 127 3.82 10.16 -6.69
C TRP A 127 4.22 11.39 -5.88
N LYS A 128 3.27 12.29 -5.69
CA LYS A 128 3.38 13.44 -4.80
C LYS A 128 2.25 13.40 -3.80
N ILE A 129 2.50 13.91 -2.60
CA ILE A 129 1.45 14.15 -1.61
C ILE A 129 0.46 15.16 -2.23
N PRO A 130 -0.83 14.81 -2.39
CA PRO A 130 -1.81 15.79 -2.83
C PRO A 130 -1.89 16.97 -1.86
N GLU A 131 -2.10 18.19 -2.36
CA GLU A 131 -2.02 19.44 -1.56
C GLU A 131 -3.15 19.62 -0.54
N MET A 132 -4.26 18.90 -0.73
CA MET A 132 -5.45 18.98 0.12
C MET A 132 -5.64 17.67 0.88
N PRO A 133 -6.21 17.70 2.10
CA PRO A 133 -6.65 16.49 2.77
C PRO A 133 -7.71 15.76 1.95
N PRO A 134 -7.79 14.41 2.05
CA PRO A 134 -8.82 13.63 1.39
C PRO A 134 -10.22 14.12 1.79
N PRO A 135 -11.10 14.44 0.83
CA PRO A 135 -12.43 14.97 1.14
C PRO A 135 -13.41 13.90 1.64
N ASP A 136 -13.05 12.62 1.50
CA ASP A 136 -13.90 11.47 1.81
C ASP A 136 -13.83 11.02 3.28
N LEU A 137 -12.97 11.63 4.09
CA LEU A 137 -12.81 11.28 5.50
C LEU A 137 -12.39 12.49 6.34
N ASP A 138 -12.97 12.60 7.54
CA ASP A 138 -12.52 13.56 8.55
C ASP A 138 -11.20 13.06 9.17
N MET A 139 -10.14 13.86 9.03
CA MET A 139 -8.81 13.53 9.51
C MET A 139 -8.64 13.81 11.01
N THR A 140 -9.53 14.59 11.62
CA THR A 140 -9.38 15.04 13.00
C THR A 140 -9.57 13.89 14.02
N PRO A 141 -8.84 13.90 15.16
CA PRO A 141 -9.04 12.91 16.21
C PRO A 141 -10.48 12.96 16.73
N ARG A 142 -11.07 11.80 16.96
CA ARG A 142 -12.29 11.67 17.76
C ARG A 142 -11.86 11.32 19.19
N GLY A 143 -12.36 12.07 20.16
CA GLY A 143 -12.05 11.91 21.58
C GLY A 143 -12.39 10.54 22.14
#